data_AF-A0A961YI96-F1
#
_entry.id   AF-A0A961YI96-F1
#
_cell.length_a   1.000
_cell.length_b   1.000
_cell.length_c   1.000
_cell.angle_alpha   90.00
_cell.angle_beta   90.00
_cell.angle_gamma   90.00
#
_symmetry.space_group_name_H-M   'P 1'
#
loop_
_entity.id
_entity.type
_entity.pdbx_description
1 polymer ?
#
loop_
_entity_poly.entity_id
_entity_poly.type
_entity_poly.pdbx_seq_one_letter_code
_entity_poly.pdbx_strand_id
1 'polypeptide(L)'
;MLLGFNMLLWASQLTEEHFPLIAKIKAAGYDGAELPLFGGTPEEYEPVGRELKNNGLRATAVCVIPDKEHDCTSSDPKVREAGLSHLKWAIDCLEAAGGELLCGPFYQ
;
A
#
# COMPACT_ATOMS: atom_id res chain seq x y z
N MET A 1 -8.94 6.47 -18.60
CA MET A 1 -7.83 5.61 -18.17
C MET A 1 -7.03 6.42 -17.16
N LEU A 2 -6.69 5.84 -16.00
CA LEU A 2 -5.91 6.51 -14.96
C LEU A 2 -4.48 5.96 -14.96
N LEU A 3 -3.51 6.82 -14.67
CA LEU A 3 -2.09 6.48 -14.60
C LEU A 3 -1.60 6.60 -13.15
N GLY A 4 -1.25 5.47 -12.54
CA GLY A 4 -0.63 5.40 -11.22
C GLY A 4 0.89 5.21 -11.30
N PHE A 5 1.63 5.75 -10.34
CA PHE A 5 3.07 5.49 -10.20
C PHE A 5 3.34 4.52 -9.05
N ASN A 6 4.02 3.41 -9.30
CA ASN A 6 4.40 2.47 -8.25
C ASN A 6 5.59 2.99 -7.45
N MET A 7 5.42 3.13 -6.13
CA MET A 7 6.41 3.78 -5.28
C MET A 7 7.56 2.87 -4.83
N LEU A 8 7.52 1.56 -5.15
CA LEU A 8 8.66 0.66 -4.89
C LEU A 8 9.92 1.06 -5.67
N LEU A 9 9.79 1.93 -6.68
CA LEU A 9 10.95 2.52 -7.32
C LEU A 9 11.84 3.28 -6.32
N TRP A 10 11.27 3.80 -5.22
CA TRP A 10 12.01 4.60 -4.24
C TRP A 10 12.06 3.99 -2.85
N ALA A 11 10.99 3.39 -2.34
CA ALA A 11 10.97 2.88 -0.98
C ALA A 11 9.98 1.72 -0.80
N SER A 12 10.25 0.86 0.19
CA SER A 12 9.33 -0.19 0.65
C SER A 12 8.33 0.31 1.69
N GLN A 13 8.52 1.52 2.20
CA GLN A 13 7.59 2.24 3.08
C GLN A 13 7.78 3.74 2.84
N LEU A 14 6.69 4.45 2.62
CA LEU A 14 6.73 5.89 2.43
C LEU A 14 6.69 6.60 3.78
N THR A 15 7.43 7.69 3.86
CA THR A 15 7.55 8.57 5.03
C THR A 15 7.62 10.02 4.54
N GLU A 16 7.64 10.98 5.46
CA GLU A 16 7.71 12.41 5.14
C GLU A 16 8.91 12.79 4.26
N GLU A 17 10.02 12.05 4.34
CA GLU A 17 11.21 12.24 3.49
C GLU A 17 10.87 12.15 1.98
N HIS A 18 9.84 11.37 1.65
CA HIS A 18 9.43 11.10 0.26
C HIS A 18 8.42 12.11 -0.27
N PHE A 19 7.87 13.00 0.55
CA PHE A 19 6.83 13.95 0.14
C PHE A 19 7.23 14.85 -1.04
N PRO A 20 8.50 15.31 -1.16
CA PRO A 20 8.94 16.03 -2.36
C PRO A 20 8.80 15.22 -3.66
N LEU A 21 8.76 13.88 -3.61
CA LEU A 21 8.52 13.03 -4.79
C LEU A 21 7.05 13.04 -5.20
N ILE A 22 6.13 13.12 -4.25
CA ILE A 22 4.68 13.16 -4.51
C ILE A 22 4.33 14.35 -5.41
N ALA A 23 4.86 15.53 -5.10
CA ALA A 23 4.70 16.72 -5.93
C ALA A 23 5.26 16.53 -7.36
N LYS A 24 6.41 15.86 -7.50
CA LYS A 24 7.03 15.57 -8.81
C LYS A 24 6.20 14.60 -9.63
N ILE A 25 5.63 13.56 -9.01
CA ILE A 25 4.75 12.59 -9.66
C ILE A 25 3.50 13.31 -10.21
N LYS A 26 2.90 14.21 -9.43
CA LYS A 26 1.78 15.01 -9.92
C LYS A 26 2.19 15.89 -11.09
N ALA A 27 3.32 16.60 -10.99
CA ALA A 27 3.83 17.46 -12.05
C ALA A 27 4.16 16.70 -13.34
N ALA A 28 4.51 15.41 -13.24
CA ALA A 28 4.74 14.53 -14.38
C ALA A 28 3.44 14.07 -15.08
N GLY A 29 2.26 14.33 -14.49
CA GLY A 29 0.96 14.04 -15.10
C GLY A 29 0.29 12.74 -14.65
N TYR A 30 0.74 12.14 -13.54
CA TYR A 30 0.08 10.97 -12.96
C TYR A 30 -1.18 11.35 -12.16
N ASP A 31 -2.10 10.39 -12.11
CA ASP A 31 -3.37 10.51 -11.40
C ASP A 31 -3.31 9.99 -9.96
N GLY A 32 -2.32 9.15 -9.65
CA GLY A 32 -2.15 8.57 -8.33
C GLY A 32 -0.79 7.91 -8.09
N ALA A 33 -0.61 7.41 -6.88
CA ALA A 33 0.55 6.63 -6.48
C ALA A 33 0.10 5.32 -5.85
N GLU A 34 0.87 4.25 -6.09
CA GLU A 34 0.67 2.93 -5.48
C GLU A 34 1.66 2.74 -4.33
N LEU A 35 1.12 2.66 -3.11
CA LEU A 35 1.86 2.54 -1.86
C LEU A 35 2.23 1.08 -1.57
N PRO A 36 3.49 0.78 -1.24
CA PRO A 36 3.87 -0.54 -0.74
C PRO A 36 3.47 -0.68 0.73
N LEU A 37 2.69 -1.73 1.03
CA LEU A 37 2.26 -2.08 2.38
C LEU A 37 2.96 -3.36 2.82
N PHE A 38 4.19 -3.24 3.34
CA PHE A 38 5.04 -4.36 3.76
C PHE A 38 5.33 -4.40 5.27
N GLY A 39 4.85 -3.42 6.03
CA GLY A 39 4.95 -3.38 7.49
C GLY A 39 4.42 -2.05 8.04
N GLY A 40 4.50 -1.87 9.36
CA GLY A 40 4.04 -0.64 10.02
C GLY A 40 2.59 -0.69 10.52
N THR A 41 2.06 0.46 10.91
CA THR A 41 0.69 0.62 11.44
C THR A 41 -0.14 1.59 10.60
N PRO A 42 -1.49 1.52 10.64
CA PRO A 42 -2.35 2.45 9.90
C PRO A 42 -2.01 3.93 10.14
N GLU A 43 -1.65 4.31 11.38
CA GLU A 43 -1.29 5.68 11.76
C GLU A 43 -0.05 6.19 11.00
N GLU A 44 0.87 5.31 10.63
CA GLU A 44 2.05 5.68 9.85
C GLU A 44 1.70 5.99 8.38
N TYR A 45 0.56 5.48 7.88
CA TYR A 45 0.08 5.70 6.53
C TYR A 45 -0.84 6.92 6.38
N GLU A 46 -1.45 7.39 7.47
CA GLU A 46 -2.27 8.61 7.49
C GLU A 46 -1.57 9.86 6.92
N PRO A 47 -0.32 10.22 7.33
CA PRO A 47 0.35 11.40 6.80
C PRO A 47 0.68 11.25 5.32
N VAL A 48 1.01 10.04 4.86
CA VAL A 48 1.30 9.75 3.45
C VAL A 48 0.03 9.95 2.60
N GLY A 49 -1.10 9.40 3.05
CA GLY A 49 -2.40 9.59 2.38
C GLY A 49 -2.83 11.05 2.31
N ARG A 50 -2.59 11.80 3.40
CA ARG A 50 -2.85 13.25 3.45
C ARG A 50 -2.01 14.00 2.42
N GLU A 51 -0.74 13.66 2.27
CA GLU A 51 0.13 14.32 1.30
C GLU A 51 -0.27 14.00 -0.15
N LEU A 52 -0.62 12.75 -0.45
CA LEU A 52 -1.18 12.39 -1.76
C LEU A 52 -2.43 13.23 -2.07
N LYS A 53 -3.36 13.31 -1.12
CA LYS A 53 -4.58 14.09 -1.24
C LYS A 53 -4.31 15.58 -1.45
N ASN A 54 -3.38 16.16 -0.70
CA ASN A 54 -2.98 17.57 -0.83
C ASN A 54 -2.44 17.89 -2.22
N ASN A 55 -1.80 16.93 -2.89
CA ASN A 55 -1.30 17.06 -4.25
C ASN A 55 -2.31 16.63 -5.32
N GLY A 56 -3.54 16.30 -4.95
CA GLY A 56 -4.57 15.84 -5.89
C GLY A 56 -4.21 14.52 -6.58
N LEU A 57 -3.54 13.62 -5.84
CA LEU A 57 -3.22 12.26 -6.26
C LEU A 57 -4.12 11.26 -5.51
N ARG A 58 -4.55 10.23 -6.23
CA ARG A 58 -5.25 9.07 -5.65
C ARG A 58 -4.24 8.10 -5.03
N ALA A 59 -4.69 7.33 -4.05
CA ALA A 59 -3.88 6.29 -3.41
C ALA A 59 -4.41 4.89 -3.79
N THR A 60 -3.54 4.07 -4.36
CA THR A 60 -3.70 2.62 -4.41
C THR A 60 -2.59 1.98 -3.58
N ALA A 61 -2.65 0.67 -3.35
CA ALA A 61 -1.59 -0.03 -2.64
C ALA A 61 -1.29 -1.39 -3.25
N VAL A 62 -0.05 -1.82 -3.02
CA VAL A 62 0.41 -3.19 -3.26
C VAL A 62 0.77 -3.85 -1.94
N CYS A 63 0.29 -5.07 -1.73
CA CYS A 63 0.67 -5.92 -0.61
C CYS A 63 1.09 -7.30 -1.13
N VAL A 64 1.94 -7.97 -0.36
CA VAL A 64 2.39 -9.34 -0.62
C VAL A 64 2.15 -10.21 0.60
N ILE A 65 1.95 -11.50 0.38
CA ILE A 65 2.07 -12.50 1.45
C ILE A 65 3.56 -12.64 1.81
N PRO A 66 3.95 -12.41 3.08
CA PRO A 66 5.37 -12.25 3.44
C PRO A 66 6.13 -13.58 3.51
N ASP A 67 5.45 -14.68 3.84
CA ASP A 67 6.06 -15.99 4.08
C ASP A 67 5.01 -17.11 4.04
N LYS A 68 5.48 -18.35 4.23
CA LYS A 68 4.64 -19.56 4.25
C LYS A 68 3.70 -19.64 5.46
N GLU A 69 3.99 -18.93 6.55
CA GLU A 69 3.15 -18.91 7.75
C GLU A 69 1.91 -18.02 7.57
N HIS A 70 1.86 -17.25 6.47
CA HIS A 70 0.74 -16.40 6.06
C HIS A 70 0.10 -16.85 4.73
N ASP A 71 0.41 -18.05 4.23
CA ASP A 71 -0.15 -18.56 2.97
C ASP A 71 -1.66 -18.78 3.05
N CYS A 72 -2.42 -17.90 2.37
CA CYS A 72 -3.88 -17.95 2.29
C CYS A 72 -4.42 -19.25 1.65
N THR A 73 -3.59 -20.00 0.94
CA THR A 73 -3.94 -21.27 0.27
C THR A 73 -3.54 -22.52 1.07
N SER A 74 -2.87 -22.34 2.21
CA SER A 74 -2.38 -23.45 3.04
C SER A 74 -3.50 -24.39 3.49
N SER A 75 -3.17 -25.67 3.60
CA SER A 75 -4.08 -26.67 4.19
C SER A 75 -4.28 -26.47 5.70
N ASP A 76 -3.34 -25.81 6.39
CA ASP A 76 -3.43 -25.52 7.82
C ASP A 76 -4.36 -24.32 8.08
N PRO A 77 -5.46 -24.48 8.85
CA PRO A 77 -6.36 -23.37 9.17
C PRO A 77 -5.69 -22.22 9.93
N LYS A 78 -4.66 -22.47 10.74
CA LYS A 78 -3.95 -21.41 11.47
C LYS A 78 -3.14 -20.52 10.53
N VAL A 79 -2.50 -21.12 9.53
CA VAL A 79 -1.74 -20.39 8.50
C VAL A 79 -2.67 -19.53 7.65
N ARG A 80 -3.85 -20.06 7.28
CA ARG A 80 -4.86 -19.26 6.57
C ARG A 80 -5.39 -18.09 7.40
N GLU A 81 -5.62 -18.30 8.70
CA GLU A 81 -6.06 -17.23 9.61
C GLU A 81 -5.01 -16.12 9.74
N ALA A 82 -3.73 -16.48 9.80
CA ALA A 82 -2.63 -15.52 9.79
C ALA A 82 -2.59 -14.72 8.47
N GLY A 83 -2.72 -15.39 7.32
CA GLY A 83 -2.82 -14.74 6.01
C GLY A 83 -4.01 -13.78 5.91
N LEU A 84 -5.18 -14.17 6.40
CA LEU A 84 -6.37 -13.30 6.46
C LEU A 84 -6.13 -12.07 7.34
N SER A 85 -5.49 -12.26 8.49
CA SER A 85 -5.16 -11.18 9.42
C SER A 85 -4.19 -10.18 8.79
N HIS A 86 -3.20 -10.66 8.03
CA HIS A 86 -2.27 -9.83 7.27
C HIS A 86 -2.97 -9.03 6.17
N LEU A 87 -3.88 -9.64 5.40
CA LEU A 87 -4.64 -8.91 4.38
C LEU A 87 -5.57 -7.85 4.98
N LYS A 88 -6.18 -8.13 6.15
CA LYS A 88 -6.97 -7.13 6.88
C LYS A 88 -6.11 -5.95 7.33
N TRP A 89 -4.93 -6.22 7.89
CA TRP A 89 -3.96 -5.18 8.23
C TRP A 89 -3.61 -4.29 7.02
N ALA A 90 -3.38 -4.90 5.84
CA ALA A 90 -3.10 -4.13 4.64
C ALA A 90 -4.31 -3.27 4.19
N ILE A 91 -5.55 -3.77 4.37
CA ILE A 91 -6.77 -2.99 4.12
C ILE A 91 -6.87 -1.81 5.08
N ASP A 92 -6.63 -2.02 6.38
CA ASP A 92 -6.68 -0.96 7.39
C ASP A 92 -5.64 0.14 7.10
N CYS A 93 -4.42 -0.24 6.71
CA CYS A 93 -3.38 0.69 6.27
C CYS A 93 -3.76 1.46 5.00
N LEU A 94 -4.38 0.79 4.02
CA LEU A 94 -4.89 1.45 2.81
C LEU A 94 -6.01 2.43 3.13
N GLU A 95 -6.93 2.06 4.02
CA GLU A 95 -8.03 2.92 4.47
C GLU A 95 -7.48 4.17 5.18
N ALA A 96 -6.48 4.01 6.06
CA ALA A 96 -5.81 5.13 6.72
C ALA A 96 -5.11 6.07 5.72
N ALA A 97 -4.55 5.53 4.63
CA ALA A 97 -4.03 6.33 3.52
C ALA A 97 -5.12 6.97 2.63
N GLY A 98 -6.41 6.69 2.89
CA GLY A 98 -7.53 7.15 2.06
C GLY A 98 -7.55 6.54 0.66
N GLY A 99 -6.97 5.35 0.50
CA GLY A 99 -6.90 4.68 -0.79
C GLY A 99 -8.09 3.79 -1.10
N GLU A 100 -8.13 3.30 -2.34
CA GLU A 100 -9.36 2.73 -2.94
C GLU A 100 -9.18 1.35 -3.57
N LEU A 101 -7.93 0.93 -3.78
CA LEU A 101 -7.60 -0.31 -4.46
C LEU A 101 -6.36 -0.94 -3.83
N LEU A 102 -6.52 -2.17 -3.34
CA LEU A 102 -5.42 -3.03 -2.89
C LEU A 102 -5.14 -4.08 -3.96
N CYS A 103 -3.89 -4.17 -4.39
CA CYS A 103 -3.39 -5.13 -5.36
C CYS A 103 -2.36 -6.09 -4.74
N GLY A 104 -2.29 -7.30 -5.30
CA GLY A 104 -1.42 -8.37 -4.82
C GLY A 104 -0.03 -8.40 -5.46
N PRO A 105 0.70 -9.52 -5.32
CA PRO A 105 0.18 -10.89 -5.16
C PRO A 105 -0.29 -11.28 -3.74
N PHE A 106 -1.47 -11.91 -3.64
CA PHE A 106 -2.06 -12.39 -2.38
C PHE A 106 -1.93 -13.91 -2.15
N TYR A 107 -1.26 -14.61 -3.05
CA TYR A 107 -1.05 -16.05 -3.01
C TYR A 107 0.24 -16.37 -3.76
N GLN A 108 0.88 -17.48 -3.41
CA GLN A 108 2.07 -18.01 -4.08
C GLN A 108 1.98 -19.52 -4.24
#